data_AF-A0A2N0P9H9-F1
#
_entry.id   AF-A0A2N0P9H9-F1
#
_cell.length_a   1.000
_cell.length_b   1.000
_cell.length_c   1.000
_cell.angle_alpha   90.00
_cell.angle_beta   90.00
_cell.angle_gamma   90.00
#
_symmetry.space_group_name_H-M   'P 1'
#
loop_
_entity.id
_entity.type
_entity.pdbx_description
1 polymer ?
#
loop_
_entity_poly.entity_id
_entity_poly.type
_entity_poly.pdbx_seq_one_letter_code
_entity_poly.pdbx_strand_id
1 'polypeptide(L)'
;MNITTETENYIGYEALVTYLIETKNCWSYCGFLSLNQDTIIASLASLPISLLTMTKWQNIDIIWYTHFLDEAKRLLDPNDFVTMKDKYG
;
A
#
# COMPACT_ATOMS: atom_id res chain seq x y z
N MET A 1 25.01 -7.61 -10.44
CA MET A 1 24.03 -8.09 -9.44
C MET A 1 22.67 -7.70 -9.98
N ASN A 2 21.99 -8.62 -10.66
CA ASN A 2 20.67 -8.34 -11.23
C ASN A 2 19.62 -8.61 -10.17
N ILE A 3 19.07 -7.55 -9.60
CA ILE A 3 17.93 -7.61 -8.71
C ILE A 3 16.70 -7.68 -9.62
N THR A 4 16.31 -8.87 -10.04
CA THR A 4 14.95 -9.08 -10.55
C THR A 4 14.02 -8.97 -9.34
N THR A 5 13.57 -7.75 -9.06
CA THR A 5 12.37 -7.56 -8.25
C THR A 5 11.23 -8.17 -9.07
N GLU A 6 10.74 -9.34 -8.68
CA GLU A 6 9.40 -9.72 -9.09
C GLU A 6 8.50 -8.60 -8.57
N THR A 7 8.07 -7.72 -9.47
CA THR A 7 7.07 -6.70 -9.23
C THR A 7 5.87 -7.46 -8.66
N GLU A 8 5.51 -7.23 -7.39
CA GLU A 8 4.32 -7.85 -6.84
C GLU A 8 3.15 -7.51 -7.77
N ASN A 9 2.52 -8.54 -8.35
CA ASN A 9 1.61 -8.41 -9.51
C ASN A 9 0.23 -7.85 -9.16
N TYR A 10 0.06 -7.16 -8.03
CA TYR A 10 -1.24 -6.60 -7.65
C TYR A 10 -1.44 -5.20 -8.24
N ILE A 11 -2.68 -4.92 -8.62
CA ILE A 11 -3.06 -3.62 -9.18
C ILE A 11 -2.88 -2.56 -8.10
N GLY A 12 -2.10 -1.53 -8.42
CA GLY A 12 -1.78 -0.42 -7.52
C GLY A 12 -0.46 -0.56 -6.75
N TYR A 13 0.32 -1.63 -6.99
CA TYR A 13 1.71 -1.75 -6.51
C TYR A 13 2.54 -0.50 -6.86
N GLU A 14 2.53 -0.09 -8.14
CA GLU A 14 3.30 1.09 -8.58
C GLU A 14 2.87 2.37 -7.85
N ALA A 15 1.56 2.55 -7.61
CA ALA A 15 1.06 3.69 -6.88
C ALA A 15 1.54 3.73 -5.42
N LEU A 16 1.62 2.55 -4.78
CA LEU A 16 2.17 2.42 -3.43
C LEU A 16 3.67 2.73 -3.40
N VAL A 17 4.45 2.16 -4.33
CA VAL A 17 5.88 2.42 -4.44
C VAL A 17 6.16 3.91 -4.68
N THR A 18 5.47 4.51 -5.65
CA THR A 18 5.58 5.95 -5.94
C THR A 18 5.24 6.78 -4.70
N TYR A 19 4.15 6.48 -4.01
CA TYR A 19 3.78 7.19 -2.78
C TYR A 19 4.89 7.13 -1.73
N LEU A 20 5.46 5.95 -1.47
CA LEU A 20 6.52 5.78 -0.47
C LEU A 20 7.82 6.51 -0.85
N ILE A 21 8.16 6.55 -2.14
CA ILE A 21 9.38 7.23 -2.61
C ILE A 21 9.22 8.76 -2.63
N GLU A 22 8.05 9.27 -3.02
CA GLU A 22 7.83 10.70 -3.25
C GLU A 22 7.45 11.47 -1.98
N THR A 23 6.74 10.85 -1.03
CA THR A 23 6.19 11.56 0.15
C THR A 23 7.15 11.68 1.34
N LYS A 24 8.38 11.18 1.21
CA LYS A 24 9.50 11.23 2.18
C LYS A 24 9.19 11.88 3.53
N ASN A 25 9.21 11.10 4.62
CA ASN A 25 8.93 11.51 6.01
C ASN A 25 7.46 11.91 6.31
N CYS A 26 6.57 11.88 5.33
CA CYS A 26 5.13 12.10 5.50
C CYS A 26 4.30 10.84 5.17
N TRP A 27 4.88 9.66 5.40
CA TRP A 27 4.21 8.38 5.15
C TRP A 27 3.04 8.18 6.11
N SER A 28 1.84 8.05 5.53
CA SER A 28 0.61 7.75 6.26
C SER A 28 -0.26 6.85 5.39
N TYR A 29 -0.74 5.74 5.96
CA TYR A 29 -1.65 4.85 5.25
C TYR A 29 -2.94 5.59 4.83
N CYS A 30 -3.53 6.40 5.72
CA CYS A 30 -4.69 7.23 5.38
C CYS A 30 -4.37 8.25 4.27
N GLY A 31 -3.14 8.80 4.28
CA GLY A 31 -2.65 9.70 3.23
C GLY A 31 -2.54 9.00 1.87
N PHE A 32 -1.98 7.79 1.86
CA PHE A 32 -1.92 6.92 0.69
C PHE A 32 -3.32 6.64 0.13
N LEU A 33 -4.26 6.21 0.99
CA LEU A 33 -5.64 5.93 0.59
C LEU A 33 -6.32 7.16 -0.04
N SER A 34 -6.11 8.34 0.55
CA SER A 34 -6.73 9.58 0.10
C SER A 34 -6.20 10.03 -1.27
N LEU A 35 -4.90 9.85 -1.52
CA LEU A 35 -4.25 10.26 -2.76
C LEU A 35 -4.43 9.26 -3.91
N ASN A 36 -4.61 7.98 -3.59
CA ASN A 36 -4.65 6.90 -4.58
C ASN A 36 -6.03 6.20 -4.62
N GLN A 37 -7.08 6.87 -4.15
CA GLN A 37 -8.42 6.31 -4.05
C GLN A 37 -8.91 5.74 -5.38
N ASP A 38 -8.74 6.46 -6.50
CA ASP A 38 -9.18 6.01 -7.82
C ASP A 38 -8.46 4.73 -8.26
N THR A 39 -7.14 4.64 -8.01
CA THR A 39 -6.34 3.44 -8.29
C THR A 39 -6.82 2.25 -7.45
N ILE A 40 -7.11 2.49 -6.17
CA ILE A 40 -7.61 1.45 -5.26
C ILE A 40 -9.00 1.01 -5.72
N ILE A 41 -9.92 1.93 -6.02
CA ILE A 41 -11.26 1.60 -6.53
C ILE A 41 -11.17 0.83 -7.87
N ALA A 42 -10.27 1.24 -8.77
CA ALA A 42 -10.06 0.52 -10.03
C ALA A 42 -9.51 -0.89 -9.81
N SER A 43 -8.59 -1.08 -8.85
CA SER A 43 -8.12 -2.41 -8.45
C SER A 43 -9.27 -3.29 -7.95
N LEU A 44 -10.22 -2.70 -7.22
CA LEU A 44 -11.39 -3.40 -6.69
C LEU A 44 -12.44 -3.70 -7.75
N ALA A 45 -12.60 -2.84 -8.75
CA ALA A 45 -13.50 -3.07 -9.87
C ALA A 45 -13.07 -4.27 -10.75
N SER A 46 -11.79 -4.63 -10.70
CA SER A 46 -11.26 -5.85 -11.35
C SER A 46 -11.58 -7.14 -10.59
N LEU A 47 -12.01 -7.04 -9.32
CA LEU A 47 -12.37 -8.19 -8.52
C LEU A 47 -13.78 -8.69 -8.86
N PRO A 48 -14.04 -10.00 -8.79
CA PRO A 48 -15.38 -10.55 -8.89
C PRO A 48 -16.36 -9.86 -7.95
N ILE A 49 -17.58 -9.56 -8.40
CA ILE A 49 -18.64 -8.90 -7.59
C ILE A 49 -18.91 -9.65 -6.27
N SER A 50 -18.66 -10.96 -6.23
CA SER A 50 -18.75 -11.78 -5.02
C SER A 50 -17.75 -11.38 -3.92
N LEU A 51 -16.71 -10.60 -4.22
CA LEU A 51 -15.74 -10.04 -3.27
C LEU A 51 -16.15 -8.68 -2.67
N LEU A 52 -17.21 -8.03 -3.17
CA LEU A 52 -17.61 -6.67 -2.77
C LEU A 52 -18.62 -6.60 -1.59
N THR A 53 -18.50 -7.47 -0.57
CA THR A 53 -19.37 -7.41 0.64
C THR A 53 -18.68 -6.67 1.79
N MET A 54 -19.43 -6.08 2.74
CA MET A 54 -18.87 -5.25 3.83
C MET A 54 -17.80 -5.94 4.68
N THR A 55 -17.99 -7.23 5.00
CA THR A 55 -16.98 -8.07 5.68
C THR A 55 -15.69 -8.22 4.85
N LYS A 56 -15.80 -8.16 3.52
CA LYS A 56 -14.66 -8.25 2.61
C LYS A 56 -14.00 -6.90 2.34
N TRP A 57 -14.70 -5.78 2.53
CA TRP A 57 -14.08 -4.43 2.57
C TRP A 57 -13.11 -4.29 3.74
N GLN A 58 -13.42 -4.85 4.91
CA GLN A 58 -12.46 -4.95 6.01
C GLN A 58 -11.24 -5.80 5.62
N ASN A 59 -11.45 -6.90 4.89
CA ASN A 59 -10.34 -7.70 4.38
C ASN A 59 -9.48 -6.92 3.38
N ILE A 60 -10.09 -6.10 2.52
CA ILE A 60 -9.39 -5.23 1.56
C ILE A 60 -8.52 -4.21 2.30
N ASP A 61 -9.06 -3.55 3.32
CA ASP A 61 -8.29 -2.59 4.12
C ASP A 61 -7.10 -3.25 4.82
N ILE A 62 -7.30 -4.44 5.40
CA ILE A 62 -6.22 -5.23 6.00
C ILE A 62 -5.15 -5.61 4.96
N ILE A 63 -5.57 -6.02 3.76
CA ILE A 63 -4.65 -6.37 2.67
C ILE A 63 -3.81 -5.15 2.25
N TRP A 64 -4.44 -4.01 2.00
CA TRP A 64 -3.74 -2.79 1.60
C TRP A 64 -2.84 -2.24 2.70
N TYR A 65 -3.27 -2.32 3.96
CA TYR A 65 -2.42 -1.97 5.10
C TYR A 65 -1.21 -2.91 5.22
N THR A 66 -1.39 -4.20 4.97
CA THR A 66 -0.29 -5.18 4.97
C THR A 66 0.71 -4.87 3.86
N HIS A 67 0.25 -4.66 2.62
CA HIS A 67 1.11 -4.24 1.52
C HIS A 67 1.84 -2.94 1.83
N PHE A 68 1.15 -1.96 2.41
CA PHE A 68 1.76 -0.70 2.82
C PHE A 68 2.92 -0.93 3.80
N LEU A 69 2.73 -1.77 4.82
CA LEU A 69 3.77 -2.08 5.80
C LEU A 69 4.94 -2.86 5.18
N ASP A 70 4.65 -3.85 4.34
CA ASP A 70 5.67 -4.70 3.71
C ASP A 70 6.54 -3.88 2.74
N GLU A 71 5.91 -3.05 1.89
CA GLU A 71 6.64 -2.19 0.98
C GLU A 71 7.40 -1.08 1.70
N ALA A 72 6.81 -0.47 2.74
CA ALA A 72 7.50 0.50 3.57
C ALA A 72 8.74 -0.12 4.25
N LYS A 73 8.62 -1.35 4.76
CA LYS A 73 9.74 -2.07 5.37
C LYS A 73 10.85 -2.40 4.36
N ARG A 74 10.46 -2.66 3.10
CA ARG A 74 11.40 -2.99 2.02
C ARG A 74 12.13 -1.76 1.47
N LEU A 75 11.43 -0.62 1.38
CA LEU A 75 11.90 0.58 0.67
C LEU A 75 12.52 1.64 1.58
N LEU A 76 12.08 1.74 2.84
CA LEU A 76 12.54 2.77 3.77
C LEU A 76 13.78 2.31 4.53
N ASP A 77 14.61 3.28 4.92
CA ASP A 77 15.65 3.02 5.91
C ASP A 77 15.02 2.55 7.23
N PRO A 78 15.66 1.65 8.01
CA PRO A 78 15.06 1.10 9.22
C PRO A 78 14.57 2.16 10.24
N ASN A 79 15.30 3.26 10.38
CA ASN A 79 14.92 4.37 11.28
C ASN A 79 13.67 5.10 10.78
N ASP A 80 13.53 5.26 9.46
CA ASP A 80 12.39 5.91 8.83
C ASP A 80 11.15 5.03 8.94
N PHE A 81 11.31 3.72 8.73
CA PHE A 81 10.24 2.74 8.95
C PHE A 81 9.73 2.74 10.39
N VAL A 82 10.65 2.74 11.38
CA VAL A 82 10.28 2.83 12.80
C VAL A 82 9.53 4.14 13.08
N THR A 83 10.05 5.27 12.60
CA THR A 83 9.41 6.58 12.78
C THR A 83 8.01 6.64 12.16
N MET A 84 7.83 6.11 10.95
CA MET A 84 6.53 6.00 10.30
C MET A 84 5.55 5.18 11.15
N LYS A 85 5.99 4.01 11.61
CA LYS A 85 5.14 3.08 12.37
C LYS A 85 4.72 3.67 13.71
N ASP A 86 5.65 4.29 14.44
CA ASP A 86 5.40 4.83 15.78
C ASP A 86 4.54 6.11 15.77
N LYS A 87 4.48 6.82 14.64
CA LYS A 87 3.69 8.04 14.48
C LYS A 87 2.20 7.75 14.22
N TYR A 88 1.84 6.52 13.85
CA TYR A 88 0.50 6.16 13.39
C TYR A 88 -0.01 4.77 13.82
N GLY A 89 0.74 4.03 14.64
CA GLY A 89 0.32 2.77 15.29
C GLY A 89 -0.20 2.99 16.71
#